data_AF-A0AAV8XKT2-F1
#
_entry.id   AF-A0AAV8XKT2-F1
#
_cell.length_a   1.000
_cell.length_b   1.000
_cell.length_c   1.000
_cell.angle_alpha   90.00
_cell.angle_beta   90.00
_cell.angle_gamma   90.00
#
_symmetry.space_group_name_H-M   'P 1'
#
loop_
_entity.id
_entity.type
_entity.pdbx_description
1 polymer ?
#
loop_
_entity_poly.entity_id
_entity_poly.type
_entity_poly.pdbx_seq_one_letter_code
_entity_poly.pdbx_strand_id
1 'polypeptide(L)'
;VWVNAACQTFNSMGCAFGSMMCFASYNKYNNNILLDTIAVWLVNGITSLVVGIFAFATIGNIATEQGTSIEDVIDDGSKPYRSGLNFRSVPSSNRKDASLAIVGSIFFFMLICLALNSQFAIVEVVVTSIQDGFPVWIKENLVCHEILVLIICVVSFLCGIPNVTQVKYLKCVILNL
;
A
#
# COMPACT_ATOMS: atom_id res chain seq x y z
N VAL A 1 -2.72 0.69 23.48
CA VAL A 1 -2.65 -0.58 22.72
C VAL A 1 -3.94 -0.89 21.97
N TRP A 2 -5.11 -0.95 22.62
CA TRP A 2 -6.39 -1.29 21.97
C TRP A 2 -6.83 -0.33 20.87
N VAL A 3 -6.71 0.99 21.10
CA VAL A 3 -7.03 2.01 20.08
C VAL A 3 -6.14 1.85 18.85
N ASN A 4 -4.83 1.69 19.05
CA ASN A 4 -3.88 1.51 17.95
C ASN A 4 -4.16 0.23 17.15
N ALA A 5 -4.53 -0.86 17.83
CA ALA A 5 -4.91 -2.11 17.18
C ALA A 5 -6.17 -1.92 16.32
N ALA A 6 -7.20 -1.25 16.86
CA ALA A 6 -8.42 -0.95 16.11
C ALA A 6 -8.13 -0.05 14.89
N CYS A 7 -7.33 1.01 15.05
CA CYS A 7 -6.92 1.87 13.94
C CYS A 7 -6.11 1.11 12.88
N GLN A 8 -5.21 0.22 13.29
CA GLN A 8 -4.41 -0.59 12.37
C GLN A 8 -5.29 -1.53 11.56
N THR A 9 -6.21 -2.26 12.21
CA THR A 9 -7.14 -3.16 11.52
C THR A 9 -8.07 -2.38 10.58
N PHE A 10 -8.57 -1.22 11.00
CA PHE A 10 -9.44 -0.38 10.19
C PHE A 10 -8.73 0.17 8.95
N ASN A 11 -7.50 0.69 9.12
CA ASN A 11 -6.71 1.22 8.01
C ASN A 11 -6.23 0.09 7.09
N SER A 12 -5.88 -1.07 7.64
CA SER A 12 -5.45 -2.24 6.87
C SER A 12 -6.56 -2.79 5.98
N MET A 13 -7.80 -2.86 6.48
CA MET A 13 -8.95 -3.28 5.65
C MET A 13 -9.40 -2.17 4.68
N GLY A 14 -9.13 -0.90 4.99
CA GLY A 14 -9.52 0.22 4.14
C GLY A 14 -11.05 0.39 4.04
N CYS A 15 -11.81 -0.01 5.07
CA CYS A 15 -13.27 0.01 5.06
C CYS A 15 -13.87 1.40 4.75
N ALA A 16 -13.17 2.48 5.12
CA ALA A 16 -13.62 3.86 4.86
C ALA A 16 -13.35 4.37 3.44
N PHE A 17 -12.52 3.68 2.64
CA PHE A 17 -12.10 4.17 1.32
C PHE A 17 -13.07 3.79 0.19
N GLY A 18 -14.15 3.05 0.48
CA GLY A 18 -15.19 2.71 -0.49
C GLY A 18 -14.87 1.56 -1.45
N SER A 19 -13.64 1.03 -1.45
CA SER A 19 -13.22 -0.10 -2.30
C SER A 19 -14.02 -1.37 -2.04
N MET A 20 -14.25 -1.72 -0.78
CA MET A 20 -15.09 -2.86 -0.43
C MET A 20 -16.54 -2.67 -0.86
N MET A 21 -17.08 -1.45 -0.76
CA MET A 21 -18.45 -1.15 -1.20
C MET A 21 -18.57 -1.23 -2.73
N CYS A 22 -17.58 -0.71 -3.45
CA CYS A 22 -17.48 -0.79 -4.90
C CYS A 22 -17.45 -2.25 -5.38
N PHE A 23 -16.58 -3.08 -4.80
CA PHE A 23 -16.51 -4.50 -5.16
C PHE A 23 -17.79 -5.27 -4.78
N ALA A 24 -18.44 -4.91 -3.67
CA ALA A 24 -19.72 -5.50 -3.30
C ALA A 24 -20.84 -5.13 -4.28
N SER A 25 -20.82 -3.93 -4.88
CA SER A 25 -21.78 -3.47 -5.90
C SER A 25 -21.79 -4.37 -7.14
N TYR A 26 -20.63 -4.94 -7.51
CA TYR A 26 -20.50 -5.86 -8.65
C TYR A 26 -20.91 -7.31 -8.34
N ASN A 27 -21.27 -7.61 -7.10
CA ASN A 27 -21.63 -8.97 -6.71
C ASN A 27 -23.09 -9.32 -7.06
N LYS A 28 -23.39 -10.62 -7.21
CA LYS A 28 -24.78 -11.07 -7.41
C LYS A 28 -25.58 -10.84 -6.13
N TYR A 29 -26.84 -10.42 -6.28
CA TYR A 29 -27.72 -10.10 -5.15
C TYR A 29 -27.88 -11.26 -4.13
N ASN A 30 -27.86 -12.51 -4.59
CA ASN A 30 -27.99 -13.69 -3.74
C ASN A 30 -26.64 -14.35 -3.36
N ASN A 31 -25.53 -13.60 -3.41
CA ASN A 31 -24.23 -14.12 -3.03
C ASN A 31 -24.05 -14.13 -1.50
N ASN A 32 -23.33 -15.13 -0.98
CA ASN A 32 -23.05 -15.22 0.45
C ASN A 32 -21.88 -14.30 0.85
N ILE A 33 -22.18 -13.00 0.97
CA ILE A 33 -21.20 -11.96 1.30
C ILE A 33 -20.50 -12.18 2.66
N LEU A 34 -21.15 -12.90 3.59
CA LEU A 34 -20.59 -13.17 4.91
C LEU A 34 -19.33 -14.04 4.80
N LEU A 35 -19.37 -15.09 3.98
CA LEU A 35 -18.24 -15.99 3.80
C LEU A 35 -17.07 -15.27 3.11
N ASP A 36 -17.36 -14.47 2.09
CA ASP A 36 -16.37 -13.68 1.36
C ASP A 36 -15.69 -12.66 2.28
N THR A 37 -16.47 -11.98 3.12
CA THR A 37 -15.95 -10.98 4.07
C THR A 37 -15.05 -11.62 5.11
N ILE A 38 -15.43 -12.78 5.67
CA ILE A 38 -14.61 -13.52 6.64
C ILE A 38 -13.32 -13.99 5.97
N ALA A 39 -13.39 -14.51 4.74
CA ALA A 39 -12.22 -14.95 3.99
C ALA A 39 -11.24 -13.79 3.73
N VAL A 40 -11.73 -12.63 3.29
CA VAL A 40 -10.90 -11.42 3.07
C VAL A 40 -10.22 -10.96 4.35
N TRP A 41 -10.97 -10.91 5.47
CA TRP A 41 -10.41 -10.52 6.76
C TRP A 41 -9.32 -11.48 7.23
N LEU A 42 -9.56 -12.80 7.12
CA LEU A 42 -8.57 -13.82 7.49
C LEU A 42 -7.32 -13.74 6.63
N VAL A 43 -7.46 -13.63 5.31
CA VAL A 43 -6.32 -13.50 4.39
C VAL A 43 -5.52 -12.24 4.72
N ASN A 44 -6.18 -11.10 4.91
CA ASN A 44 -5.51 -9.85 5.31
C ASN A 44 -4.72 -10.01 6.63
N GLY A 45 -5.30 -10.68 7.62
CA GLY A 45 -4.63 -10.99 8.88
C GLY A 45 -3.40 -11.89 8.70
N ILE A 46 -3.54 -12.99 7.96
CA ILE A 46 -2.45 -13.94 7.69
C ILE A 46 -1.32 -13.26 6.90
N THR A 47 -1.64 -12.52 5.84
CA THR A 47 -0.65 -11.78 5.05
C THR A 47 0.10 -10.77 5.93
N SER A 48 -0.60 -10.04 6.80
CA SER A 48 0.01 -9.09 7.73
C SER A 48 0.98 -9.78 8.71
N LEU A 49 0.61 -10.96 9.21
CA LEU A 49 1.49 -11.76 10.09
C LEU A 49 2.75 -12.24 9.34
N VAL A 50 2.59 -12.76 8.12
CA VAL A 50 3.72 -13.21 7.29
C VAL A 50 4.67 -12.06 6.97
N VAL A 51 4.14 -10.90 6.59
CA VAL A 51 4.94 -9.69 6.35
C VAL A 51 5.65 -9.24 7.62
N GLY A 52 4.98 -9.28 8.78
CA GLY A 52 5.57 -8.96 10.07
C GLY A 52 6.76 -9.86 10.42
N ILE A 53 6.60 -11.18 10.28
CA ILE A 53 7.69 -12.16 10.50
C ILE A 53 8.88 -11.85 9.59
N PHE A 54 8.62 -11.59 8.31
CA PHE A 54 9.66 -11.28 7.34
C PHE A 54 10.40 -9.98 7.66
N ALA A 55 9.66 -8.93 8.07
CA ALA A 55 10.23 -7.65 8.47
C ALA A 55 11.14 -7.80 9.69
N PHE A 56 10.70 -8.50 10.75
CA PHE A 56 11.52 -8.75 11.93
C PHE A 56 12.74 -9.63 11.64
N ALA A 57 12.61 -10.65 10.78
CA ALA A 57 13.74 -11.47 10.35
C ALA A 57 14.80 -10.63 9.62
N THR A 58 14.36 -9.71 8.75
CA THR A 58 15.26 -8.80 8.02
C THR A 58 15.95 -7.82 8.97
N ILE A 59 15.20 -7.22 9.91
CA ILE A 59 15.76 -6.32 10.94
C ILE A 59 16.80 -7.04 11.80
N GLY A 60 16.51 -8.27 12.22
CA GLY A 60 17.45 -9.08 13.00
C GLY A 60 18.74 -9.39 12.23
N ASN A 61 18.65 -9.68 10.93
CA ASN A 61 19.83 -9.88 10.09
C ASN A 61 20.67 -8.59 9.97
N ILE A 62 20.02 -7.44 9.76
CA ILE A 62 20.69 -6.14 9.70
C ILE A 62 21.37 -5.80 11.04
N ALA A 63 20.72 -6.05 12.17
CA ALA A 63 21.29 -5.82 13.50
C ALA A 63 22.55 -6.69 13.75
N THR A 64 22.50 -7.96 13.32
CA THR A 64 23.63 -8.90 13.41
C THR A 64 24.81 -8.43 12.57
N GLU A 65 24.55 -7.95 11.35
CA GLU A 65 25.60 -7.42 10.46
C GLU A 65 26.25 -6.12 10.96
N GLN A 66 25.49 -5.28 11.67
CA GLN A 66 25.98 -4.00 12.20
C GLN A 66 26.57 -4.12 13.62
N GLY A 67 26.44 -5.28 14.26
CA GLY A 67 26.88 -5.49 15.65
C GLY A 67 26.14 -4.60 16.66
N THR A 68 24.90 -4.20 16.36
CA THR A 68 24.09 -3.27 17.17
C THR A 68 22.87 -3.98 17.76
N SER A 69 22.28 -3.44 18.84
CA SER A 69 21.00 -3.94 19.37
C SER A 69 19.88 -3.75 18.34
N ILE A 70 18.86 -4.62 18.38
CA ILE A 70 17.64 -4.50 17.56
C ILE A 70 16.93 -3.16 17.86
N GLU A 71 16.99 -2.69 19.10
CA GLU A 71 16.40 -1.42 19.54
C GLU A 71 17.03 -0.23 18.81
N ASP A 72 18.35 -0.24 18.57
CA ASP A 72 19.06 0.81 17.83
C ASP A 72 18.75 0.81 16.33
N VAL A 73 18.15 -0.26 15.81
CA VAL A 73 17.74 -0.39 14.39
C VAL A 73 16.26 -0.05 14.21
N ILE A 74 15.43 -0.24 15.24
CA ILE A 74 13.98 0.02 15.22
C ILE A 74 13.64 1.44 15.67
N ASP A 75 14.52 2.15 16.37
CA ASP A 75 14.21 3.45 16.96
C ASP A 75 13.82 4.51 15.91
N ASP A 76 12.52 4.84 15.94
CA ASP A 76 11.84 5.72 15.01
C ASP A 76 12.07 7.18 15.43
N GLY A 77 13.22 7.73 15.04
CA GLY A 77 13.43 9.19 15.00
C GLY A 77 14.13 9.86 16.21
N SER A 78 14.61 9.14 17.23
CA SER A 78 15.35 9.74 18.36
C SER A 78 16.82 10.11 18.03
N LYS A 79 17.42 9.47 17.02
CA LYS A 79 18.82 9.70 16.59
C LYS A 79 18.87 10.11 15.10
N PRO A 80 19.24 11.37 14.78
CA PRO A 80 19.08 11.97 13.44
C PRO A 80 19.98 11.39 12.32
N TYR A 81 20.79 10.36 12.60
CA TYR A 81 21.76 9.80 11.63
C TYR A 81 21.56 8.31 11.32
N ARG A 82 20.58 7.63 11.90
CA ARG A 82 20.41 6.17 11.74
C ARG A 82 18.96 5.71 11.47
N SER A 83 18.06 6.65 11.22
CA SER A 83 16.62 6.37 11.18
C SER A 83 16.19 5.60 9.93
N GLY A 84 15.42 4.56 10.16
CA GLY A 84 14.53 3.93 9.20
C GLY A 84 15.03 2.58 8.70
N LEU A 85 14.09 1.63 8.59
CA LEU A 85 14.11 0.55 7.61
C LEU A 85 14.17 1.17 6.20
N ASN A 86 15.31 1.80 5.91
CA ASN A 86 15.51 2.54 4.68
C ASN A 86 15.48 1.49 3.58
N PHE A 87 14.73 1.75 2.51
CA PHE A 87 14.71 0.93 1.29
C PHE A 87 16.12 0.64 0.72
N ARG A 88 17.16 1.31 1.25
CA ARG A 88 18.58 1.10 0.98
C ARG A 88 19.25 0.03 1.85
N SER A 89 18.88 -0.17 3.11
CA SER A 89 19.56 -1.12 4.01
C SER A 89 19.14 -2.57 3.75
N VAL A 90 17.84 -2.80 3.50
CA VAL A 90 17.26 -4.12 3.18
C VAL A 90 17.90 -4.82 1.96
N PRO A 91 18.07 -4.16 0.79
CA PRO A 91 18.74 -4.81 -0.35
C PRO A 91 20.25 -4.94 -0.13
N SER A 92 20.85 -4.18 0.80
CA SER A 92 22.29 -4.22 1.07
C SER A 92 22.68 -5.41 1.95
N SER A 93 21.88 -5.76 2.95
CA SER A 93 22.08 -6.98 3.76
C SER A 93 21.84 -8.24 2.93
N ASN A 94 20.79 -8.24 2.11
CA ASN A 94 20.39 -9.41 1.35
C ASN A 94 21.34 -9.76 0.19
N ARG A 95 22.26 -8.86 -0.19
CA ARG A 95 23.23 -9.09 -1.27
C ARG A 95 24.46 -9.90 -0.86
N LYS A 96 24.70 -10.10 0.44
CA LYS A 96 25.92 -10.76 0.94
C LYS A 96 25.90 -12.27 0.69
N ASP A 97 24.71 -12.88 0.70
CA ASP A 97 24.52 -14.30 0.37
C ASP A 97 23.63 -14.46 -0.87
N ALA A 98 24.02 -15.34 -1.81
CA ALA A 98 23.28 -15.58 -3.05
C ALA A 98 21.83 -16.06 -2.80
N SER A 99 21.59 -16.81 -1.71
CA SER A 99 20.26 -17.25 -1.29
C SER A 99 19.40 -16.08 -0.79
N LEU A 100 19.98 -15.16 -0.02
CA LEU A 100 19.28 -13.98 0.50
C LEU A 100 18.97 -12.96 -0.61
N ALA A 101 19.75 -12.92 -1.69
CA ALA A 101 19.50 -12.01 -2.81
C ALA A 101 18.21 -12.37 -3.58
N ILE A 102 17.93 -13.66 -3.73
CA ILE A 102 16.68 -14.17 -4.31
C ILE A 102 15.51 -13.81 -3.40
N VAL A 103 15.66 -14.03 -2.09
CA VAL A 103 14.64 -13.70 -1.08
C VAL A 103 14.35 -12.19 -1.04
N GLY A 104 15.37 -11.35 -1.15
CA GLY A 104 15.23 -9.90 -1.24
C GLY A 104 14.48 -9.47 -2.51
N SER A 105 14.78 -10.08 -3.65
CA SER A 105 14.10 -9.78 -4.91
C SER A 105 12.62 -10.15 -4.86
N ILE A 106 12.29 -11.31 -4.27
CA ILE A 106 10.91 -11.76 -4.04
C ILE A 106 10.18 -10.82 -3.10
N PHE A 107 10.84 -10.33 -2.05
CA PHE A 107 10.25 -9.34 -1.13
C PHE A 107 9.90 -8.02 -1.83
N PHE A 108 10.83 -7.46 -2.62
CA PHE A 108 10.53 -6.24 -3.38
C PHE A 108 9.43 -6.46 -4.43
N PHE A 109 9.43 -7.62 -5.11
CA PHE A 109 8.36 -7.98 -6.03
C PHE A 109 7.00 -8.07 -5.31
N MET A 110 6.96 -8.71 -4.13
CA MET A 110 5.76 -8.76 -3.28
C MET A 110 5.28 -7.36 -2.89
N LEU A 111 6.16 -6.46 -2.45
CA LEU A 111 5.80 -5.08 -2.11
C LEU A 111 5.21 -4.33 -3.31
N ILE A 112 5.76 -4.54 -4.51
CA ILE A 112 5.22 -3.96 -5.74
C ILE A 112 3.83 -4.53 -6.04
N CYS A 113 3.64 -5.85 -5.98
CA CYS A 113 2.34 -6.48 -6.19
C CYS A 113 1.29 -6.00 -5.17
N LEU A 114 1.66 -5.85 -3.90
CA LEU A 114 0.79 -5.29 -2.87
C LEU A 114 0.38 -3.85 -3.17
N ALA A 115 1.34 -3.01 -3.57
CA ALA A 115 1.07 -1.63 -3.95
C ALA A 115 0.16 -1.56 -5.19
N LEU A 116 0.44 -2.37 -6.21
CA LEU A 116 -0.36 -2.42 -7.44
C LEU A 116 -1.81 -2.82 -7.16
N ASN A 117 -2.05 -3.90 -6.41
CA ASN A 117 -3.41 -4.33 -6.07
C ASN A 117 -4.20 -3.23 -5.34
N SER A 118 -3.56 -2.50 -4.42
CA SER A 118 -4.20 -1.39 -3.73
C SER A 118 -4.51 -0.21 -4.67
N GLN A 119 -3.59 0.13 -5.57
CA GLN A 119 -3.80 1.20 -6.55
C GLN A 119 -4.95 0.89 -7.51
N PHE A 120 -5.06 -0.34 -7.99
CA PHE A 120 -6.19 -0.75 -8.83
C PHE A 120 -7.53 -0.59 -8.11
N ALA A 121 -7.61 -1.00 -6.84
CA ALA A 121 -8.83 -0.84 -6.05
C ALA A 121 -9.25 0.63 -5.87
N ILE A 122 -8.30 1.54 -5.65
CA ILE A 122 -8.59 2.97 -5.47
C ILE A 122 -9.06 3.60 -6.79
N VAL A 123 -8.37 3.32 -7.89
CA VAL A 123 -8.76 3.84 -9.21
C VAL A 123 -10.16 3.37 -9.57
N GLU A 124 -10.47 2.09 -9.33
CA GLU A 124 -11.80 1.53 -9.56
C GLU A 124 -12.87 2.28 -8.76
N VAL A 125 -12.67 2.53 -7.47
CA VAL A 125 -13.63 3.30 -6.65
C VAL A 125 -13.93 4.66 -7.23
N VAL A 126 -12.90 5.39 -7.68
CA VAL A 126 -13.07 6.72 -8.26
C VAL A 126 -13.85 6.63 -9.57
N VAL A 127 -13.51 5.65 -10.41
CA VAL A 127 -14.20 5.37 -11.69
C VAL A 127 -15.68 5.08 -11.45
N THR A 128 -15.99 4.13 -10.58
CA THR A 128 -17.36 3.71 -10.27
C THR A 128 -18.16 4.84 -9.63
N SER A 129 -17.56 5.61 -8.72
CA SER A 129 -18.23 6.76 -8.09
C SER A 129 -18.62 7.84 -9.12
N ILE A 130 -17.77 8.09 -10.12
CA ILE A 130 -18.06 9.03 -11.21
C ILE A 130 -19.15 8.48 -12.13
N GLN A 131 -19.10 7.17 -12.43
CA GLN A 131 -20.10 6.47 -13.24
C GLN A 131 -21.49 6.48 -12.58
N ASP A 132 -21.55 6.22 -11.28
CA ASP A 132 -22.79 6.23 -10.50
C ASP A 132 -23.38 7.65 -10.35
N GLY A 133 -22.52 8.68 -10.32
CA GLY A 133 -22.93 10.08 -10.18
C GLY A 133 -23.50 10.72 -11.46
N PHE A 134 -22.99 10.35 -12.64
CA PHE A 134 -23.39 10.93 -13.93
C PHE A 134 -23.73 9.87 -15.00
N PRO A 135 -24.74 9.01 -14.76
CA PRO A 135 -24.98 7.83 -15.59
C PRO A 135 -25.41 8.18 -17.02
N VAL A 136 -26.18 9.25 -17.22
CA VAL A 136 -26.68 9.65 -18.55
C VAL A 136 -25.57 10.27 -19.39
N TRP A 137 -24.83 11.23 -18.83
CA TRP A 137 -23.76 11.93 -19.54
C TRP A 137 -22.61 10.99 -19.92
N ILE A 138 -22.24 10.06 -19.04
CA ILE A 138 -21.18 9.09 -19.33
C ILE A 138 -21.62 8.10 -20.39
N LYS A 139 -22.84 7.58 -20.32
CA LYS A 139 -23.34 6.64 -21.33
C LYS A 139 -23.48 7.27 -22.71
N GLU A 140 -23.76 8.57 -22.79
CA GLU A 140 -23.93 9.30 -24.06
C GLU A 140 -22.62 9.86 -24.65
N ASN A 141 -21.70 10.37 -23.83
CA ASN A 141 -20.45 11.00 -24.31
C ASN A 141 -19.18 10.14 -24.14
N LEU A 142 -19.16 9.17 -23.22
CA LEU A 142 -17.98 8.37 -22.87
C LEU A 142 -18.24 6.90 -23.21
N VAL A 143 -17.85 6.52 -24.43
CA VAL A 143 -18.16 5.19 -25.00
C VAL A 143 -17.31 4.05 -24.42
N CYS A 144 -16.22 4.32 -23.68
CA CYS A 144 -15.41 3.27 -23.05
C CYS A 144 -15.02 3.59 -21.61
N HIS A 145 -15.34 2.65 -20.70
CA HIS A 145 -14.81 2.55 -19.33
C HIS A 145 -13.29 2.76 -19.30
N GLU A 146 -12.58 2.21 -20.29
CA GLU A 146 -11.13 2.28 -20.46
C GLU A 146 -10.59 3.71 -20.63
N ILE A 147 -11.32 4.57 -21.35
CA ILE A 147 -10.89 5.96 -21.58
C ILE A 147 -11.00 6.77 -20.29
N LEU A 148 -12.05 6.52 -19.51
CA LEU A 148 -12.25 7.19 -18.22
C LEU A 148 -11.13 6.80 -17.22
N VAL A 149 -10.78 5.51 -17.15
CA VAL A 149 -9.64 5.03 -16.37
C VAL A 149 -8.34 5.71 -16.82
N LEU A 150 -8.10 5.80 -18.13
CA LEU A 150 -6.91 6.44 -18.68
C LEU A 150 -6.82 7.92 -18.28
N ILE A 151 -7.92 8.67 -18.36
CA ILE A 151 -7.98 10.09 -17.95
C ILE A 151 -7.62 10.22 -16.45
N ILE A 152 -8.22 9.41 -15.58
CA ILE A 152 -7.93 9.45 -14.14
C ILE A 152 -6.46 9.10 -13.86
N CYS A 153 -5.91 8.09 -14.53
CA CYS A 153 -4.50 7.72 -14.40
C CYS A 153 -3.57 8.86 -14.83
N VAL A 154 -3.87 9.54 -15.94
CA VAL A 154 -3.07 10.69 -16.44
C VAL A 154 -3.14 11.87 -15.47
N VAL A 155 -4.33 12.22 -14.98
CA VAL A 155 -4.49 13.30 -13.98
C VAL A 155 -3.74 12.95 -12.70
N SER A 156 -3.87 11.72 -12.20
CA SER A 156 -3.17 11.26 -11.00
C SER A 156 -1.65 11.26 -11.17
N PHE A 157 -1.16 10.89 -12.36
CA PHE A 157 0.26 10.95 -12.70
C PHE A 157 0.77 12.41 -12.68
N LEU A 158 0.05 13.34 -13.30
CA LEU A 158 0.40 14.77 -13.30
C LEU A 158 0.40 15.37 -11.88
N CYS A 159 -0.58 15.03 -11.05
CA CYS A 159 -0.62 15.42 -9.64
C CYS A 159 0.47 14.74 -8.79
N GLY A 160 0.99 13.59 -9.22
CA GLY A 160 2.09 12.87 -8.56
C GLY A 160 3.49 13.41 -8.88
N ILE A 161 3.69 14.05 -10.04
CA ILE A 161 4.98 14.65 -10.45
C ILE A 161 5.57 15.60 -9.38
N PRO A 162 4.79 16.49 -8.73
CA PRO A 162 5.29 17.34 -7.64
C PRO A 162 5.91 16.58 -6.47
N ASN A 163 5.45 15.36 -6.16
CA ASN A 163 5.95 14.57 -5.04
C ASN A 163 7.29 13.88 -5.36
N VAL A 164 7.51 13.53 -6.63
CA VAL A 164 8.74 12.89 -7.12
C VAL A 164 9.84 13.92 -7.42
N THR A 165 9.46 15.12 -7.86
CA THR A 165 10.40 16.17 -8.19
C THR A 165 10.99 16.78 -6.91
N GLN A 166 12.33 16.83 -6.79
CA GLN A 166 13.07 17.32 -5.62
C GLN A 166 13.01 18.87 -5.50
N VAL A 167 11.83 19.47 -5.61
CA VAL A 167 11.65 20.90 -5.36
C VAL A 167 11.55 21.09 -3.84
N LYS A 168 12.69 21.37 -3.20
CA LYS A 168 12.82 21.59 -1.74
C LYS A 168 11.78 22.57 -1.16
N TYR A 169 11.24 23.47 -1.96
CA TYR A 169 10.26 24.47 -1.54
C TYR A 169 8.82 23.94 -1.40
N LEU A 170 8.42 22.90 -2.15
CA LEU A 170 7.03 22.42 -2.12
C LEU A 170 6.77 21.44 -0.96
N LYS A 171 7.77 20.62 -0.61
CA LYS A 171 7.70 19.73 0.57
C LYS A 171 7.53 20.49 1.88
N CYS A 172 8.06 21.71 1.99
CA CYS A 172 7.91 22.54 3.19
C CYS A 172 6.50 23.12 3.35
N VAL A 173 5.79 23.40 2.25
CA VAL A 173 4.44 24.01 2.26
C VAL A 173 3.34 22.97 2.44
N ILE A 174 3.49 21.77 1.87
CA ILE A 174 2.46 20.71 1.97
C ILE A 174 2.54 19.95 3.30
N LEU A 175 3.71 19.85 3.95
CA LEU A 175 3.88 19.16 5.24
C LEU A 175 3.74 20.07 6.48
N ASN A 176 3.51 21.38 6.30
CA ASN A 176 3.23 22.34 7.39
C ASN A 176 1.75 22.76 7.47
N LEU A 177 0.86 22.09 6.74
CA LEU A 177 -0.60 22.19 6.83
C LEU A 177 -1.14 20.84 7.29
#